data_AF-A0A1F9DLF8-F1
#
_entry.id   AF-A0A1F9DLF8-F1
#
_cell.length_a   1.000
_cell.length_b   1.000
_cell.length_c   1.000
_cell.angle_alpha   90.00
_cell.angle_beta   90.00
_cell.angle_gamma   90.00
#
_symmetry.space_group_name_H-M   'P 1'
#
loop_
_entity.id
_entity.type
_entity.pdbx_description
1 polymer ?
#
loop_
_entity_poly.entity_id
_entity_poly.type
_entity_poly.pdbx_seq_one_letter_code
_entity_poly.pdbx_strand_id
1 'polypeptide(L)'
;MIPIISIVGKSDSGKTTLIEKLVPELTRRGHRVATVKHDVHGFEVDREGKDSWRHKKAGAHTVVISSPEKAALIRDVEKDLSLAEIRDKLIRDVDLILSEGYKRDVQPKIEIFRKEKHQELLCAKEDNLIAIVSDHTFNVGVPCFDLEDMKGLSNFIEKEFLKSRKGKEVSLKVGGKPIPLSPFVTDFLTKTIKGMLSALKGCDPAGRIEILIEGEEK
;
A
#
# COMPACT_ATOMS: atom_id res chain seq x y z
N MET A 1 -3.30 -4.41 8.80
CA MET A 1 -3.97 -4.27 7.49
C MET A 1 -3.18 -3.28 6.66
N ILE A 2 -3.01 -3.49 5.35
CA ILE A 2 -2.27 -2.54 4.49
C ILE A 2 -3.15 -1.28 4.30
N PRO A 3 -2.69 -0.08 4.68
CA PRO A 3 -3.43 1.15 4.46
C PRO A 3 -3.59 1.45 2.97
N ILE A 4 -4.73 2.05 2.61
CA ILE A 4 -5.04 2.50 1.24
C ILE A 4 -5.32 4.00 1.30
N ILE A 5 -4.75 4.76 0.37
CA ILE A 5 -5.04 6.18 0.21
C ILE A 5 -5.37 6.45 -1.26
N SER A 6 -6.54 7.04 -1.50
CA SER A 6 -6.99 7.43 -2.83
C SER A 6 -6.53 8.84 -3.18
N ILE A 7 -5.77 8.96 -4.26
CA ILE A 7 -5.46 10.23 -4.91
C ILE A 7 -6.60 10.58 -5.85
N VAL A 8 -7.37 11.59 -5.47
CA VAL A 8 -8.55 12.06 -6.19
C VAL A 8 -8.34 13.46 -6.74
N GLY A 9 -9.16 13.83 -7.70
CA GLY A 9 -9.05 15.09 -8.42
C GLY A 9 -9.86 15.03 -9.70
N LYS A 10 -10.18 16.20 -10.26
CA LYS A 10 -10.81 16.29 -11.57
C LYS A 10 -9.83 15.81 -12.66
N SER A 11 -10.32 15.66 -13.88
CA SER A 11 -9.47 15.22 -15.00
C SER A 11 -8.37 16.26 -15.24
N ASP A 12 -7.16 15.80 -15.58
CA ASP A 12 -6.01 16.67 -15.86
C ASP A 12 -5.53 17.55 -14.67
N SER A 13 -5.87 17.17 -13.43
CA SER A 13 -5.40 17.88 -12.23
C SER A 13 -3.95 17.53 -11.83
N GLY A 14 -3.34 16.51 -12.43
CA GLY A 14 -1.98 16.05 -12.11
C GLY A 14 -1.90 14.89 -11.11
N LYS A 15 -2.96 14.08 -10.95
CA LYS A 15 -2.97 12.89 -10.05
C LYS A 15 -1.81 11.94 -10.33
N THR A 16 -1.60 11.57 -11.59
CA THR A 16 -0.51 10.68 -12.01
C THR A 16 0.84 11.29 -11.65
N THR A 17 1.05 12.59 -11.95
CA THR A 17 2.26 13.32 -11.58
C THR A 17 2.50 13.34 -10.07
N LEU A 18 1.46 13.51 -9.26
CA LEU A 18 1.57 13.44 -7.80
C LEU A 18 2.04 12.05 -7.35
N ILE A 19 1.46 10.98 -7.90
CA ILE A 19 1.87 9.60 -7.58
C ILE A 19 3.32 9.34 -8.03
N GLU A 20 3.71 9.78 -9.21
CA GLU A 20 5.08 9.65 -9.75
C GLU A 20 6.12 10.37 -8.90
N LYS A 21 5.76 11.46 -8.21
CA LYS A 21 6.63 12.16 -7.26
C LYS A 21 6.60 11.52 -5.86
N LEU A 22 5.44 11.06 -5.42
CA LEU A 22 5.24 10.55 -4.07
C LEU A 22 5.82 9.13 -3.88
N VAL A 23 5.68 8.25 -4.86
CA VAL A 23 6.19 6.87 -4.78
C VAL A 23 7.70 6.82 -4.57
N PRO A 24 8.55 7.54 -5.34
CA PRO A 24 9.98 7.59 -5.09
C PRO A 24 10.34 8.12 -3.71
N GLU A 25 9.66 9.17 -3.23
CA GLU A 25 9.93 9.75 -1.91
C GLU A 25 9.64 8.75 -0.77
N LEU A 26 8.50 8.04 -0.84
CA LEU A 26 8.16 6.99 0.13
C LEU A 26 9.09 5.78 0.04
N THR A 27 9.47 5.39 -1.18
CA THR A 27 10.39 4.26 -1.40
C THR A 27 11.79 4.56 -0.88
N ARG A 28 12.28 5.79 -1.08
CA ARG A 28 13.54 6.28 -0.53
C ARG A 28 13.57 6.25 1.01
N ARG A 29 12.40 6.36 1.64
CA ARG A 29 12.22 6.25 3.10
C ARG A 29 12.10 4.80 3.60
N GLY A 30 12.13 3.82 2.69
CA GLY A 30 12.13 2.39 3.02
C GLY A 30 10.76 1.72 2.97
N HIS A 31 9.70 2.41 2.52
CA HIS A 31 8.37 1.81 2.37
C HIS A 31 8.22 1.13 1.02
N ARG A 32 7.59 -0.03 1.02
CA ARG A 32 7.12 -0.71 -0.19
C ARG A 32 5.74 -0.17 -0.53
N VAL A 33 5.60 0.44 -1.70
CA VAL A 33 4.34 1.07 -2.14
C VAL A 33 3.78 0.29 -3.32
N ALA A 34 2.49 -0.04 -3.26
CA ALA A 34 1.72 -0.49 -4.41
C ALA A 34 0.89 0.67 -4.97
N THR A 35 0.67 0.69 -6.28
CA THR A 35 -0.24 1.61 -6.94
C THR A 35 -1.41 0.85 -7.56
N VAL A 36 -2.60 1.45 -7.54
CA VAL A 36 -3.80 0.90 -8.18
C VAL A 36 -4.42 2.00 -9.03
N LYS A 37 -4.56 1.79 -10.34
CA LYS A 37 -5.27 2.72 -11.23
C LYS A 37 -6.63 2.14 -11.59
N HIS A 38 -7.68 2.94 -11.47
CA HIS A 38 -9.01 2.57 -11.96
C HIS A 38 -9.21 3.13 -13.37
N ASP A 39 -9.42 2.25 -14.35
CA ASP A 39 -9.85 2.64 -15.69
C ASP A 39 -11.25 2.07 -15.94
N VAL A 40 -12.24 2.96 -15.97
CA VAL A 40 -13.65 2.60 -16.17
C VAL A 40 -13.95 2.11 -17.58
N HIS A 41 -13.04 2.34 -18.54
CA HIS A 41 -13.21 1.92 -19.93
C HIS A 41 -12.49 0.61 -20.26
N GLY A 42 -11.83 0.00 -19.26
CA GLY A 42 -10.97 -1.17 -19.45
C GLY A 42 -9.59 -0.81 -19.99
N PHE A 43 -8.69 -1.79 -20.00
CA PHE A 43 -7.30 -1.59 -20.41
C PHE A 43 -6.69 -2.89 -20.95
N GLU A 44 -5.68 -2.76 -21.81
CA GLU A 44 -4.83 -3.86 -22.28
C GLU A 44 -3.40 -3.62 -21.77
N VAL A 45 -2.81 -4.63 -21.14
CA VAL A 45 -1.44 -4.56 -20.58
C VAL A 45 -0.46 -5.39 -21.38
N ASP A 46 -0.95 -6.43 -22.06
CA ASP A 46 -0.10 -7.36 -22.79
C ASP A 46 0.07 -6.93 -24.26
N ARG A 47 1.11 -7.46 -24.89
CA ARG A 47 1.41 -7.19 -26.29
C ARG A 47 0.72 -8.20 -27.19
N GLU A 48 -0.12 -7.70 -28.10
CA GLU A 48 -0.80 -8.53 -29.09
C GLU A 48 0.17 -9.46 -29.84
N GLY A 49 -0.25 -10.72 -30.02
CA GLY A 49 0.51 -11.76 -30.72
C GLY A 49 1.59 -12.47 -29.91
N LYS A 50 1.94 -12.00 -28.70
CA LYS A 50 2.88 -12.70 -27.80
C LYS A 50 2.22 -13.89 -27.10
N ASP A 51 3.03 -14.78 -26.52
CA ASP A 51 2.55 -16.06 -25.97
C ASP A 51 1.54 -15.88 -24.85
N SER A 52 1.80 -14.98 -23.89
CA SER A 52 0.87 -14.66 -22.81
C SER A 52 -0.46 -14.09 -23.32
N TRP A 53 -0.43 -13.25 -24.35
CA TRP A 53 -1.63 -12.72 -24.99
C TRP A 53 -2.40 -13.84 -25.70
N ARG A 54 -1.71 -14.74 -26.40
CA ARG A 54 -2.31 -15.90 -27.06
C ARG A 54 -2.93 -16.86 -26.04
N HIS A 55 -2.30 -17.07 -24.89
CA HIS A 55 -2.87 -17.86 -23.79
C HIS A 55 -4.16 -17.21 -23.29
N LYS A 56 -4.16 -15.89 -23.11
CA LYS A 56 -5.34 -15.15 -22.66
C LYS A 56 -6.49 -15.26 -23.67
N LYS A 57 -6.20 -15.01 -24.95
CA LYS A 57 -7.15 -15.14 -26.07
C LYS A 57 -7.68 -16.57 -26.26
N ALA A 58 -6.89 -17.59 -25.91
CA ALA A 58 -7.32 -18.98 -25.93
C ALA A 58 -8.31 -19.35 -24.80
N GLY A 59 -8.62 -18.41 -23.89
CA GLY A 59 -9.60 -18.61 -22.82
C GLY A 59 -8.98 -18.92 -21.47
N ALA A 60 -7.67 -18.71 -21.28
CA ALA A 60 -7.07 -18.82 -19.96
C ALA A 60 -7.68 -17.76 -19.01
N HIS A 61 -8.42 -18.23 -18.00
CA HIS A 61 -8.99 -17.34 -16.98
C HIS A 61 -7.91 -16.53 -16.25
N THR A 62 -6.73 -17.12 -16.03
CA THR A 62 -5.58 -16.47 -15.40
C THR A 62 -4.30 -16.81 -16.15
N VAL A 63 -3.51 -15.78 -16.44
CA VAL A 63 -2.18 -15.87 -17.05
C VAL A 63 -1.18 -15.25 -16.10
N VAL A 64 -0.09 -15.98 -15.82
CA VAL A 64 1.02 -15.50 -14.99
C VAL A 64 2.29 -15.51 -15.84
N ILE A 65 2.97 -14.35 -15.87
CA ILE A 65 4.28 -14.20 -16.48
C ILE A 65 5.26 -14.03 -15.33
N SER A 66 6.35 -14.81 -15.32
CA SER A 66 7.34 -14.77 -14.24
C SER A 66 8.75 -14.66 -14.82
N SER A 67 9.56 -13.81 -14.21
CA SER A 67 11.00 -13.71 -14.45
C SER A 67 11.74 -13.64 -13.10
N PRO A 68 13.08 -13.70 -13.08
CA PRO A 68 13.85 -13.58 -11.84
C PRO A 68 13.61 -12.27 -11.06
N GLU A 69 13.20 -11.20 -11.73
CA GLU A 69 13.08 -9.86 -11.15
C GLU A 69 11.63 -9.38 -10.98
N LYS A 70 10.68 -9.94 -11.74
CA LYS A 70 9.29 -9.47 -11.73
C LYS A 70 8.32 -10.54 -12.17
N ALA A 71 7.07 -10.35 -11.78
CA ALA A 71 5.94 -11.14 -12.27
C ALA A 71 4.79 -10.21 -12.71
N ALA A 72 3.98 -10.70 -13.64
CA ALA A 72 2.73 -10.07 -14.04
C ALA A 72 1.59 -11.10 -13.93
N LEU A 73 0.43 -10.64 -13.45
CA LEU A 73 -0.79 -11.43 -13.33
C LEU A 73 -1.90 -10.76 -14.14
N ILE A 74 -2.43 -11.47 -15.12
CA ILE A 74 -3.61 -11.08 -15.89
C ILE A 74 -4.73 -12.04 -15.53
N ARG A 75 -5.84 -11.54 -15.04
CA ARG A 75 -6.93 -12.35 -14.50
C ARG A 75 -8.27 -11.74 -14.84
N ASP A 76 -9.22 -12.57 -15.28
CA ASP A 76 -10.61 -12.15 -15.43
C ASP A 76 -11.24 -11.89 -14.06
N VAL A 77 -12.09 -10.87 -14.02
CA VAL A 77 -12.91 -10.53 -12.86
C VAL A 77 -14.37 -10.53 -13.30
N GLU A 78 -15.25 -11.08 -12.46
CA GLU A 78 -16.69 -11.14 -12.75
C GLU A 78 -17.38 -9.77 -12.57
N LYS A 79 -16.75 -8.87 -11.82
CA LYS A 79 -17.23 -7.53 -11.50
C LYS A 79 -16.04 -6.58 -11.26
N ASP A 80 -16.33 -5.29 -11.27
CA ASP A 80 -15.39 -4.28 -10.80
C ASP A 80 -15.05 -4.52 -9.32
N LEU A 81 -13.75 -4.57 -9.01
CA LEU A 81 -13.28 -4.91 -7.66
C LEU A 81 -13.17 -3.65 -6.81
N SER A 82 -13.64 -3.74 -5.56
CA SER A 82 -13.37 -2.68 -4.58
C SER A 82 -11.87 -2.61 -4.23
N LEU A 83 -11.41 -1.46 -3.73
CA LEU A 83 -10.02 -1.33 -3.27
C LEU A 83 -9.66 -2.32 -2.16
N ALA A 84 -10.63 -2.63 -1.28
CA ALA A 84 -10.47 -3.65 -0.26
C ALA A 84 -10.27 -5.05 -0.88
N GLU A 85 -11.06 -5.42 -1.88
CA GLU A 85 -10.90 -6.70 -2.58
C GLU A 85 -9.55 -6.78 -3.31
N ILE A 86 -9.10 -5.70 -3.94
CA ILE A 86 -7.77 -5.65 -4.60
C ILE A 86 -6.66 -5.83 -3.56
N ARG A 87 -6.72 -5.10 -2.44
CA ARG A 87 -5.77 -5.25 -1.33
C ARG A 87 -5.71 -6.69 -0.84
N ASP A 88 -6.87 -7.29 -0.56
CA ASP A 88 -6.92 -8.58 0.14
C ASP A 88 -6.64 -9.77 -0.80
N LYS A 89 -6.98 -9.65 -2.09
CA LYS A 89 -6.84 -10.74 -3.07
C LYS A 89 -5.55 -10.67 -3.88
N LEU A 90 -5.04 -9.48 -4.20
CA LEU A 90 -4.01 -9.28 -5.22
C LEU A 90 -2.71 -8.68 -4.70
N ILE A 91 -2.76 -7.84 -3.66
CA ILE A 91 -1.60 -7.08 -3.18
C ILE A 91 -1.03 -7.71 -1.92
N ARG A 92 0.27 -8.01 -1.93
CA ARG A 92 1.00 -8.58 -0.79
C ARG A 92 2.32 -7.87 -0.55
N ASP A 93 2.81 -7.99 0.67
CA ASP A 93 4.15 -7.55 1.09
C ASP A 93 4.48 -6.06 0.85
N VAL A 94 3.47 -5.19 0.85
CA VAL A 94 3.65 -3.73 0.80
C VAL A 94 3.25 -3.08 2.12
N ASP A 95 3.67 -1.82 2.30
CA ASP A 95 3.38 -0.98 3.46
C ASP A 95 2.22 -0.03 3.18
N LEU A 96 2.00 0.36 1.92
CA LEU A 96 0.96 1.31 1.51
C LEU A 96 0.44 0.98 0.12
N ILE A 97 -0.86 1.22 -0.10
CA ILE A 97 -1.46 1.28 -1.43
C ILE A 97 -1.88 2.72 -1.74
N LEU A 98 -1.43 3.25 -2.87
CA LEU A 98 -1.90 4.50 -3.44
C LEU A 98 -2.81 4.21 -4.64
N SER A 99 -4.07 4.64 -4.58
CA SER A 99 -4.99 4.47 -5.70
C SER A 99 -5.15 5.78 -6.49
N GLU A 100 -5.14 5.68 -7.82
CA GLU A 100 -5.61 6.75 -8.70
C GLU A 100 -7.04 6.42 -9.16
N GLY A 101 -8.01 7.24 -8.77
CA GLY A 101 -9.43 6.99 -9.08
C GLY A 101 -10.21 6.53 -7.86
N TYR A 102 -11.17 5.61 -8.03
CA TYR A 102 -12.03 5.09 -6.96
C TYR A 102 -12.71 6.21 -6.13
N LYS A 103 -13.19 7.26 -6.79
CA LYS A 103 -13.75 8.46 -6.13
C LYS A 103 -14.90 8.16 -5.16
N ARG A 104 -15.63 7.07 -5.40
CA ARG A 104 -16.78 6.63 -4.60
C ARG A 104 -16.40 5.61 -3.51
N ASP A 105 -15.16 5.16 -3.44
CA ASP A 105 -14.71 4.25 -2.39
C ASP A 105 -14.60 4.98 -1.05
N VAL A 106 -14.67 4.21 0.04
CA VAL A 106 -14.65 4.72 1.42
C VAL A 106 -13.23 4.96 1.93
N GLN A 107 -12.20 4.67 1.14
CA GLN A 107 -10.82 4.90 1.58
C GLN A 107 -10.52 6.39 1.84
N PRO A 108 -9.56 6.70 2.73
CA PRO A 108 -9.02 8.03 2.92
C PRO A 108 -8.56 8.67 1.60
N LYS A 109 -8.87 9.96 1.41
CA LYS A 109 -8.64 10.66 0.14
C LYS A 109 -7.67 11.83 0.30
N ILE A 110 -6.70 11.91 -0.61
CA ILE A 110 -5.91 13.11 -0.86
C ILE A 110 -6.42 13.71 -2.15
N GLU A 111 -6.96 14.92 -2.09
CA GLU A 111 -7.42 15.62 -3.29
C GLU A 111 -6.33 16.52 -3.86
N ILE A 112 -6.04 16.37 -5.16
CA ILE A 112 -5.25 17.35 -5.91
C ILE A 112 -6.17 18.38 -6.58
N PHE A 113 -5.91 19.66 -6.27
CA PHE A 113 -6.64 20.80 -6.81
C PHE A 113 -5.69 21.80 -7.47
N ARG A 114 -6.06 22.24 -8.68
CA ARG A 114 -5.38 23.33 -9.38
C ARG A 114 -6.39 24.43 -9.70
N LYS A 115 -6.15 25.64 -9.21
CA LYS A 115 -7.07 26.78 -9.36
C LYS A 115 -7.36 27.12 -10.82
N GLU A 116 -6.37 26.98 -11.69
CA GLU A 116 -6.52 27.23 -13.13
C GLU A 116 -7.43 26.23 -13.83
N LYS A 117 -7.54 25.01 -13.31
CA LYS A 117 -8.33 23.92 -13.92
C LYS A 117 -9.74 23.89 -13.35
N HIS A 118 -9.92 24.21 -12.08
CA HIS A 118 -11.14 23.93 -11.33
C HIS A 118 -11.49 25.05 -10.35
N GLN A 119 -12.79 25.27 -10.13
CA GLN A 119 -13.29 26.31 -9.21
C GLN A 119 -13.48 25.80 -7.77
N GLU A 120 -13.78 24.51 -7.61
CA GLU A 120 -14.14 23.90 -6.33
C GLU A 120 -13.54 22.50 -6.18
N LEU A 121 -13.30 22.12 -4.93
CA LEU A 121 -12.92 20.77 -4.51
C LEU A 121 -14.01 19.75 -4.89
N LEU A 122 -13.60 18.50 -5.10
CA LEU A 122 -14.46 17.36 -5.33
C LEU A 122 -14.96 16.73 -4.05
N CYS A 123 -14.14 16.75 -3.00
CA CYS A 123 -14.40 16.09 -1.74
C CYS A 123 -14.54 17.11 -0.61
N ALA A 124 -15.50 16.86 0.27
CA ALA A 124 -15.58 17.47 1.57
C ALA A 124 -14.95 16.54 2.62
N LYS A 125 -14.89 17.00 3.88
CA LYS A 125 -14.34 16.21 4.98
C LYS A 125 -15.12 14.91 5.21
N GLU A 126 -16.42 14.95 4.97
CA GLU A 126 -17.35 13.83 5.09
C GLU A 126 -17.09 12.73 4.05
N ASP A 127 -16.39 13.04 2.96
CA ASP A 127 -15.96 12.09 1.93
C ASP A 127 -14.67 11.35 2.29
N ASN A 128 -14.27 11.34 3.56
CA ASN A 128 -12.97 10.86 4.04
C ASN A 128 -11.77 11.61 3.44
N LEU A 129 -11.94 12.89 3.11
CA LEU A 129 -10.82 13.76 2.75
C LEU A 129 -9.88 13.90 3.95
N ILE A 130 -8.59 13.62 3.74
CA ILE A 130 -7.55 13.69 4.78
C ILE A 130 -6.50 14.75 4.52
N ALA A 131 -6.33 15.17 3.26
CA ALA A 131 -5.41 16.24 2.87
C ALA A 131 -5.75 16.78 1.47
N ILE A 132 -5.29 17.99 1.20
CA ILE A 132 -5.35 18.62 -0.12
C ILE A 132 -3.92 18.87 -0.61
N VAL A 133 -3.68 18.72 -1.90
CA VAL A 133 -2.44 19.13 -2.57
C VAL A 133 -2.80 20.17 -3.63
N SER A 134 -2.31 21.40 -3.50
CA SER A 134 -2.81 22.51 -4.32
C SER A 134 -1.85 23.68 -4.48
N ASP A 135 -2.03 24.44 -5.56
CA ASP A 135 -1.50 25.79 -5.79
C ASP A 135 -2.31 26.89 -5.09
N HIS A 136 -3.36 26.52 -4.36
CA HIS A 136 -4.23 27.40 -3.60
C HIS A 136 -4.39 26.91 -2.16
N THR A 137 -4.46 27.84 -1.21
CA THR A 137 -4.64 27.50 0.20
C THR A 137 -6.11 27.27 0.52
N PHE A 138 -6.41 26.15 1.17
CA PHE A 138 -7.74 25.83 1.67
C PHE A 138 -7.75 25.74 3.20
N ASN A 139 -8.85 26.19 3.82
CA ASN A 139 -9.10 26.04 5.25
C ASN A 139 -10.40 25.27 5.49
N VAL A 140 -10.36 23.97 5.20
CA VAL A 140 -11.53 23.06 5.28
C VAL A 140 -11.34 21.95 6.32
N GLY A 141 -10.47 22.18 7.31
CA GLY A 141 -10.26 21.28 8.45
C GLY A 141 -9.38 20.06 8.18
N VAL A 142 -8.65 20.05 7.06
CA VAL A 142 -7.58 19.09 6.72
C VAL A 142 -6.33 19.85 6.25
N PRO A 143 -5.12 19.29 6.38
CA PRO A 143 -3.90 19.94 5.89
C PRO A 143 -3.94 20.15 4.37
N CYS A 144 -3.40 21.28 3.94
CA CYS A 144 -3.22 21.65 2.53
C CYS A 144 -1.71 21.76 2.25
N PHE A 145 -1.20 20.94 1.35
CA PHE A 145 0.21 20.90 0.93
C PHE A 145 0.38 21.58 -0.42
N ASP A 146 1.54 22.18 -0.64
CA ASP A 146 1.93 22.68 -1.96
C ASP A 146 2.17 21.52 -2.94
N LEU A 147 1.97 21.77 -4.24
CA LEU A 147 2.20 20.79 -5.31
C LEU A 147 3.61 20.21 -5.35
N GLU A 148 4.60 20.92 -4.77
CA GLU A 148 5.99 20.48 -4.70
C GLU A 148 6.40 19.97 -3.31
N ASP A 149 5.53 20.05 -2.28
CA ASP A 149 5.84 19.61 -0.92
C ASP A 149 5.65 18.09 -0.71
N MET A 150 6.39 17.29 -1.47
CA MET A 150 6.35 15.82 -1.35
C MET A 150 6.89 15.34 -0.01
N LYS A 151 7.82 16.10 0.58
CA LYS A 151 8.43 15.78 1.86
C LYS A 151 7.42 15.93 2.99
N GLY A 152 6.68 17.04 3.01
CA GLY A 152 5.60 17.30 3.96
C GLY A 152 4.45 16.32 3.81
N LEU A 153 4.01 16.06 2.58
CA LEU A 153 2.96 15.08 2.31
C LEU A 153 3.37 13.67 2.76
N SER A 154 4.61 13.26 2.49
CA SER A 154 5.13 11.96 2.91
C SER A 154 5.26 11.86 4.43
N ASN A 155 5.69 12.92 5.12
CA ASN A 155 5.73 12.97 6.60
C ASN A 155 4.33 12.77 7.20
N PHE A 156 3.33 13.39 6.59
CA PHE A 156 1.93 13.25 6.99
C PHE A 156 1.45 11.80 6.79
N ILE A 157 1.65 11.22 5.61
CA ILE A 157 1.26 9.83 5.32
C ILE A 157 1.93 8.86 6.29
N GLU A 158 3.24 9.00 6.51
CA GLU A 158 3.95 8.15 7.45
C GLU A 158 3.38 8.23 8.85
N LYS A 159 3.12 9.46 9.31
CA LYS A 159 2.60 9.73 10.65
C LYS A 159 1.23 9.11 10.86
N GLU A 160 0.32 9.25 9.91
CA GLU A 160 -1.07 8.88 10.09
C GLU A 160 -1.33 7.40 9.72
N PHE A 161 -0.55 6.82 8.78
CA PHE A 161 -0.86 5.50 8.21
C PHE A 161 0.25 4.45 8.39
N LEU A 162 1.53 4.85 8.50
CA LEU A 162 2.67 3.91 8.43
C LEU A 162 3.42 3.73 9.76
N LYS A 163 3.04 4.45 10.82
CA LYS A 163 3.67 4.34 12.15
C LYS A 163 3.54 2.97 12.85
N SER A 164 2.82 2.01 12.26
CA SER A 164 2.63 0.66 12.83
C SER A 164 3.65 -0.40 12.40
N ARG A 165 4.64 -0.07 11.56
CA ARG A 165 5.73 -1.00 11.15
C ARG A 165 7.12 -0.57 11.58
N LYS A 166 7.26 0.09 12.74
CA LYS A 166 8.60 0.24 13.35
C LYS A 166 9.08 -1.13 13.86
N GLY A 167 9.89 -1.78 13.01
CA GLY A 167 10.59 -3.03 13.27
C GLY A 167 9.89 -4.22 12.61
N LYS A 168 10.61 -4.99 11.79
CA LYS A 168 10.31 -6.43 11.70
C LYS A 168 10.48 -6.96 13.11
N GLU A 169 9.37 -7.10 13.83
CA GLU A 169 9.35 -7.41 15.26
C GLU A 169 9.90 -8.81 15.55
N VAL A 170 9.89 -9.67 14.54
CA VAL A 170 10.29 -11.07 14.64
C VAL A 170 11.20 -11.45 13.47
N SER A 171 12.35 -12.03 13.79
CA SER A 171 13.21 -12.73 12.84
C SER A 171 13.43 -14.16 13.32
N LEU A 172 13.16 -15.16 12.49
CA LEU A 172 13.47 -16.56 12.77
C LEU A 172 14.75 -16.96 12.07
N LYS A 173 15.64 -17.68 12.77
CA LYS A 173 16.82 -18.31 12.18
C LYS A 173 16.85 -19.79 12.55
N VAL A 174 17.22 -20.65 11.61
CA VAL A 174 17.46 -22.09 11.84
C VAL A 174 18.88 -22.41 11.38
N GLY A 175 19.74 -22.92 12.29
CA GLY A 175 21.16 -23.11 12.00
C GLY A 175 21.86 -21.82 11.54
N GLY A 176 21.49 -20.67 12.12
CA GLY A 176 21.98 -19.35 11.72
C GLY A 176 21.40 -18.76 10.43
N LYS A 177 20.67 -19.56 9.63
CA LYS A 177 20.05 -19.10 8.37
C LYS A 177 18.69 -18.43 8.63
N PRO A 178 18.45 -17.21 8.11
CA PRO A 178 17.17 -16.53 8.28
C PRO A 178 16.04 -17.24 7.53
N ILE A 179 14.91 -17.41 8.18
CA ILE A 179 13.68 -17.99 7.61
C ILE A 179 12.68 -16.86 7.34
N PRO A 180 12.22 -16.68 6.08
CA PRO A 180 11.17 -15.72 5.76
C PRO A 180 9.88 -16.06 6.50
N LEU A 181 9.32 -15.10 7.22
CA LEU A 181 8.04 -15.25 7.91
C LEU A 181 6.95 -14.49 7.16
N SER A 182 5.76 -15.10 7.09
CA SER A 182 4.57 -14.41 6.59
C SER A 182 4.08 -13.37 7.62
N PRO A 183 3.25 -12.40 7.21
CA PRO A 183 2.66 -11.43 8.14
C PRO A 183 1.86 -12.09 9.27
N PHE A 184 1.12 -13.17 8.97
CA PHE A 184 0.37 -13.92 9.97
C PHE A 184 1.28 -14.57 11.01
N VAL A 185 2.34 -15.26 10.58
CA VAL A 185 3.27 -15.93 11.51
C VAL A 185 4.02 -14.91 12.36
N THR A 186 4.37 -13.76 11.79
CA THR A 186 5.00 -12.67 12.53
C THR A 186 4.10 -12.16 13.66
N ASP A 187 2.83 -11.84 13.35
CA ASP A 187 1.85 -11.35 14.35
C ASP A 187 1.54 -12.40 15.42
N PHE A 188 1.37 -13.66 15.01
CA PHE A 188 1.13 -14.78 15.91
C PHE A 188 2.27 -14.95 16.92
N LEU A 189 3.53 -14.98 16.45
CA LEU A 189 4.70 -15.14 17.30
C LEU A 189 4.85 -13.96 18.26
N THR A 190 4.75 -12.73 17.77
CA THR A 190 4.80 -11.52 18.62
C THR A 190 3.79 -11.63 19.76
N LYS A 191 2.50 -11.81 19.45
CA LYS A 191 1.43 -11.75 20.43
C LYS A 191 1.55 -12.88 21.45
N THR A 192 1.88 -14.08 20.99
CA THR A 192 2.04 -15.24 21.85
C THR A 192 3.19 -15.04 22.83
N ILE A 193 4.37 -14.64 22.35
CA ILE A 193 5.56 -14.44 23.19
C ILE A 193 5.32 -13.28 24.18
N LYS A 194 4.80 -12.14 23.72
CA LYS A 194 4.48 -11.02 24.62
C LYS A 194 3.43 -11.39 25.67
N GLY A 195 2.43 -12.20 25.30
CA GLY A 195 1.42 -12.73 26.22
C GLY A 195 2.01 -13.69 27.26
N MET A 196 2.99 -14.50 26.90
CA MET A 196 3.71 -15.36 27.87
C MET A 196 4.55 -14.50 28.82
N LEU A 197 5.28 -13.51 28.31
CA LEU A 197 6.13 -12.64 29.12
C LEU A 197 5.34 -11.76 30.09
N SER A 198 4.11 -11.35 29.74
CA SER A 198 3.28 -10.55 30.65
C SER A 198 2.83 -11.31 31.91
N ALA A 199 2.85 -12.65 31.87
CA ALA A 199 2.58 -13.49 33.04
C ALA A 199 3.81 -13.70 33.93
N LEU A 200 5.01 -13.29 33.49
CA LEU A 200 6.27 -13.46 34.22
C LEU A 200 6.62 -12.19 35.01
N LYS A 201 7.12 -12.36 36.24
CA LYS A 201 7.63 -11.25 37.05
C LYS A 201 9.08 -10.92 36.67
N GLY A 202 9.40 -9.64 36.57
CA GLY A 202 10.79 -9.17 36.35
C GLY A 202 11.23 -9.09 34.89
N CYS A 203 10.30 -9.25 33.93
CA CYS A 203 10.58 -9.08 32.51
C CYS A 203 10.13 -7.69 32.02
N ASP A 204 10.95 -7.05 31.20
CA ASP A 204 10.55 -5.85 30.43
C ASP A 204 10.13 -6.28 29.01
N PRO A 205 8.83 -6.36 28.70
CA PRO A 205 8.35 -6.78 27.38
C PRO A 205 8.59 -5.74 26.28
N ALA A 206 9.10 -4.56 26.62
CA ALA A 206 9.50 -3.53 25.64
C ALA A 206 10.95 -3.72 25.13
N GLY A 207 11.75 -4.55 25.80
CA GLY A 207 13.13 -4.87 25.42
C GLY A 207 13.25 -5.84 24.23
N ARG A 208 14.49 -6.10 23.80
CA ARG A 208 14.80 -7.16 22.81
C ARG A 208 14.58 -8.52 23.46
N ILE A 209 13.76 -9.36 22.82
CA ILE A 209 13.45 -10.72 23.29
C ILE A 209 14.21 -11.71 22.41
N GLU A 210 14.92 -12.65 23.02
CA GLU A 210 15.59 -13.76 22.35
C GLU A 210 15.06 -15.09 22.89
N ILE A 211 14.68 -15.99 21.99
CA ILE A 211 14.28 -17.37 22.32
C ILE A 211 15.26 -18.30 21.62
N LEU A 212 15.96 -19.10 22.41
CA LEU A 212 16.85 -20.16 21.94
C LEU A 212 16.18 -21.51 22.15
N ILE A 213 16.13 -22.32 21.10
CA ILE A 213 15.65 -23.70 21.16
C ILE A 213 16.79 -24.57 20.67
N GLU A 214 17.35 -25.38 21.56
CA GLU A 214 18.38 -26.36 21.23
C GLU A 214 17.70 -27.61 20.68
N GLY A 215 18.15 -28.10 19.52
CA GLY A 215 17.66 -29.36 18.97
C GLY A 215 18.30 -30.53 19.71
N GLU A 216 17.53 -31.59 19.98
CA GLU A 216 18.10 -32.86 20.43
C GLU A 216 18.86 -33.51 19.26
N GLU A 217 20.12 -33.87 19.48
CA GLU A 217 20.88 -34.72 18.54
C GLU A 217 20.12 -36.04 18.36
N LYS A 218 19.76 -36.37 17.11
CA LYS A 218 19.24 -37.68 16.74
C LYS A 218 20.37 -38.64 16.42
#